data_AF-A0A8T8T6B4-F1
#
_entry.id   AF-A0A8T8T6B4-F1
#
_cell.length_a   1.000
_cell.length_b   1.000
_cell.length_c   1.000
_cell.angle_alpha   90.00
_cell.angle_beta   90.00
_cell.angle_gamma   90.00
#
_symmetry.space_group_name_H-M   'P 1'
#
loop_
_entity.id
_entity.type
_entity.pdbx_description
1 polymer ?
#
loop_
_entity_poly.entity_id
_entity_poly.type
_entity_poly.pdbx_seq_one_letter_code
_entity_poly.pdbx_strand_id
1 'polypeptide(L)'
;VPCYRYRAELRESFFKLLCVLVPCAALSLFAWPGFAHLITLDRSRSLAFAARFMSTPLAIELNSTLGGDENIVVILVVITGIVAAILKEPFFKLMRVSMDDHFIVGATFGATSGAIGASSLIARPKVMAVASLSFVIFGALLLICAAVPPLVTVVRQVAGF
;
A
#
# COMPACT_ATOMS: atom_id res chain seq x y z
N VAL A 1 -6.29 -19.24 10.42
CA VAL A 1 -7.32 -19.59 9.39
C VAL A 1 -8.56 -18.66 9.36
N PRO A 2 -8.43 -17.31 9.43
CA PRO A 2 -9.57 -16.40 9.25
C PRO A 2 -9.97 -16.15 7.78
N CYS A 3 -9.01 -16.16 6.83
CA CYS A 3 -9.30 -15.94 5.39
C CYS A 3 -10.20 -17.03 4.76
N TYR A 4 -10.14 -18.27 5.23
CA TYR A 4 -10.95 -19.37 4.68
C TYR A 4 -12.43 -19.26 5.10
N ARG A 5 -12.71 -18.63 6.25
CA ARG A 5 -14.04 -18.54 6.85
C ARG A 5 -14.93 -17.46 6.18
N TYR A 6 -14.33 -16.39 5.66
CA TYR A 6 -15.05 -15.23 5.07
C TYR A 6 -14.86 -15.08 3.55
N ARG A 7 -14.39 -16.14 2.88
CA ARG A 7 -14.05 -16.14 1.45
C ARG A 7 -15.19 -15.71 0.51
N ALA A 8 -16.45 -15.95 0.89
CA ALA A 8 -17.62 -15.58 0.07
C ALA A 8 -17.87 -14.06 0.12
N GLU A 9 -17.91 -13.47 1.32
CA GLU A 9 -18.05 -12.01 1.52
C GLU A 9 -16.87 -11.23 0.96
N LEU A 10 -15.64 -11.76 1.11
CA LEU A 10 -14.45 -11.15 0.49
C LEU A 10 -14.49 -11.22 -1.04
N ARG A 11 -15.05 -12.27 -1.64
CA ARG A 11 -15.16 -12.40 -3.11
C ARG A 11 -16.20 -11.45 -3.68
N GLU A 12 -17.34 -11.27 -3.03
CA GLU A 12 -18.34 -10.27 -3.45
C GLU A 12 -17.80 -8.84 -3.30
N SER A 13 -17.00 -8.60 -2.26
CA SER A 13 -16.41 -7.27 -2.02
C SER A 13 -15.08 -7.05 -2.74
N PHE A 14 -14.55 -8.06 -3.43
CA PHE A 14 -13.30 -7.98 -4.20
C PHE A 14 -13.38 -6.92 -5.30
N PHE A 15 -14.53 -6.82 -5.97
CA PHE A 15 -14.75 -5.80 -6.99
C PHE A 15 -14.71 -4.38 -6.39
N LYS A 16 -15.28 -4.21 -5.19
CA LYS A 16 -15.24 -2.94 -4.46
C LYS A 16 -13.81 -2.61 -4.01
N LEU A 17 -13.06 -3.61 -3.52
CA LEU A 17 -11.64 -3.46 -3.18
C LEU A 17 -10.83 -3.01 -4.39
N LEU A 18 -11.03 -3.65 -5.54
CA LEU A 18 -10.30 -3.32 -6.76
C LEU A 18 -10.59 -1.88 -7.22
N CYS A 19 -11.85 -1.45 -7.20
CA CYS A 19 -12.21 -0.06 -7.49
C CYS A 19 -11.55 0.97 -6.56
N VAL A 20 -11.28 0.63 -5.30
CA VAL A 20 -10.61 1.52 -4.33
C VAL A 20 -9.09 1.43 -4.44
N LEU A 21 -8.54 0.24 -4.64
CA LEU A 21 -7.10 -0.01 -4.68
C LEU A 21 -6.45 0.49 -5.96
N VAL A 22 -7.14 0.44 -7.10
CA VAL A 22 -6.62 0.95 -8.39
C VAL A 22 -6.27 2.45 -8.32
N PRO A 23 -7.17 3.37 -7.90
CA PRO A 23 -6.82 4.78 -7.77
C PRO A 23 -5.78 5.02 -6.68
N CYS A 24 -5.79 4.25 -5.58
CA CYS A 24 -4.73 4.32 -4.56
C CYS A 24 -3.36 3.91 -5.12
N ALA A 25 -3.29 2.89 -5.97
CA ALA A 25 -2.06 2.42 -6.59
C ALA A 25 -1.55 3.46 -7.58
N ALA A 26 -2.44 4.05 -8.38
CA ALA A 26 -2.12 5.18 -9.26
C ALA A 26 -1.61 6.37 -8.46
N LEU A 27 -2.28 6.79 -7.39
CA LEU A 27 -1.82 7.86 -6.49
C LEU A 27 -0.45 7.52 -5.88
N SER A 28 -0.21 6.27 -5.47
CA SER A 28 1.08 5.84 -4.92
C SER A 28 2.21 5.99 -5.94
N LEU A 29 1.94 5.61 -7.21
CA LEU A 29 2.91 5.66 -8.31
C LEU A 29 3.13 7.07 -8.85
N PHE A 30 2.12 7.94 -8.88
CA PHE A 30 2.23 9.27 -9.49
C PHE A 30 2.46 10.39 -8.47
N ALA A 31 1.73 10.39 -7.35
CA ALA A 31 1.75 11.51 -6.42
C ALA A 31 3.03 11.53 -5.57
N TRP A 32 3.51 10.37 -5.10
CA TRP A 32 4.67 10.31 -4.19
C TRP A 32 6.00 10.61 -4.86
N PRO A 33 6.30 10.07 -6.06
CA PRO A 33 7.53 10.44 -6.77
C PRO A 33 7.53 11.92 -7.17
N GLY A 34 6.37 12.47 -7.55
CA GLY A 34 6.23 13.91 -7.83
C GLY A 34 6.46 14.79 -6.60
N PHE A 35 5.96 14.38 -5.44
CA PHE A 35 6.20 15.09 -4.18
C PHE A 35 7.66 14.99 -3.72
N ALA A 36 8.30 13.84 -3.93
CA ALA A 36 9.72 13.64 -3.63
C ALA A 36 10.63 14.46 -4.57
N HIS A 37 10.22 14.63 -5.84
CA HIS A 37 10.91 15.52 -6.77
C HIS A 37 10.83 16.99 -6.33
N LEU A 38 9.68 17.43 -5.81
CA LEU A 38 9.52 18.78 -5.25
C LEU A 38 10.44 19.04 -4.04
N ILE A 39 10.80 17.99 -3.31
CA ILE A 39 11.72 18.03 -2.16
C ILE A 39 13.21 18.00 -2.60
N THR A 40 13.50 17.97 -3.92
CA THR A 40 14.88 17.88 -4.48
C THR A 40 15.60 16.60 -4.04
N LEU A 41 14.86 15.52 -3.80
CA LEU A 41 15.43 14.26 -3.35
C LEU A 41 16.07 13.49 -4.51
N ASP A 42 17.20 12.84 -4.23
CA ASP A 42 17.94 12.01 -5.19
C ASP A 42 17.01 10.99 -5.88
N ARG A 43 17.16 10.83 -7.20
CA ARG A 43 16.27 10.02 -8.07
C ARG A 43 15.98 8.63 -7.52
N SER A 44 17.03 7.98 -7.01
CA SER A 44 17.02 6.63 -6.44
C SER A 44 16.13 6.55 -5.20
N ARG A 45 16.07 7.64 -4.43
CA ARG A 45 15.29 7.77 -3.20
C ARG A 45 13.83 8.13 -3.50
N SER A 46 13.59 8.98 -4.49
CA SER A 46 12.23 9.34 -4.93
C SER A 46 11.43 8.14 -5.44
N LEU A 47 12.10 7.23 -6.17
CA LEU A 47 11.47 5.97 -6.62
C LEU A 47 11.16 5.02 -5.46
N ALA A 48 11.99 4.99 -4.41
CA ALA A 48 11.75 4.19 -3.21
C ALA A 48 10.47 4.62 -2.46
N PHE A 49 10.02 5.87 -2.60
CA PHE A 49 8.74 6.30 -1.99
C PHE A 49 7.52 5.65 -2.65
N ALA A 50 7.59 5.21 -3.90
CA ALA A 50 6.47 4.57 -4.58
C ALA A 50 6.06 3.25 -3.91
N ALA A 51 7.03 2.55 -3.30
CA ALA A 51 6.83 1.24 -2.66
C ALA A 51 6.63 1.32 -1.13
N ARG A 52 6.54 2.53 -0.57
CA ARG A 52 6.39 2.81 0.87
C ARG A 52 5.25 2.04 1.54
N PHE A 53 4.17 1.81 0.80
CA PHE A 53 2.94 1.19 1.30
C PHE A 53 2.90 -0.33 1.10
N MET A 54 3.93 -0.92 0.51
CA MET A 54 4.05 -2.35 0.34
C MET A 54 4.71 -3.03 1.56
N SER A 55 4.61 -4.35 1.66
CA SER A 55 5.47 -5.09 2.58
C SER A 55 6.88 -5.18 2.03
N THR A 56 7.85 -5.25 2.92
CA THR A 56 9.29 -5.34 2.64
C THR A 56 9.67 -6.19 1.42
N PRO A 57 9.23 -7.45 1.26
CA PRO A 57 9.62 -8.25 0.10
C PRO A 57 9.06 -7.72 -1.23
N LEU A 58 7.79 -7.27 -1.23
CA LEU A 58 7.18 -6.69 -2.44
C LEU A 58 7.78 -5.33 -2.77
N ALA A 59 8.16 -4.56 -1.75
CA ALA A 59 8.76 -3.26 -1.93
C ALA A 59 10.15 -3.35 -2.54
N ILE A 60 10.97 -4.32 -2.12
CA ILE A 60 12.28 -4.61 -2.70
C ILE A 60 12.15 -5.00 -4.17
N GLU A 61 11.23 -5.91 -4.51
CA GLU A 61 10.97 -6.32 -5.90
C GLU A 61 10.53 -5.15 -6.79
N LEU A 62 9.60 -4.32 -6.30
CA LEU A 62 9.13 -3.14 -7.03
C LEU A 62 10.28 -2.16 -7.26
N ASN A 63 11.10 -1.92 -6.23
CA ASN A 63 12.18 -0.96 -6.30
C ASN A 63 13.34 -1.45 -7.18
N SER A 64 13.62 -2.75 -7.18
CA SER A 64 14.55 -3.39 -8.12
C SER A 64 14.10 -3.21 -9.57
N THR A 65 12.80 -3.35 -9.84
CA THR A 65 12.21 -3.09 -11.16
C THR A 65 12.28 -1.60 -11.55
N LEU A 66 12.04 -0.70 -10.60
CA LEU A 66 12.07 0.74 -10.84
C LEU A 66 13.49 1.33 -10.89
N GLY A 67 14.48 0.66 -10.29
CA GLY A 67 15.87 1.12 -10.18
C GLY A 67 16.13 2.06 -8.99
N GLY A 68 15.38 1.91 -7.90
CA GLY A 68 15.55 2.70 -6.67
C GLY A 68 16.45 2.02 -5.63
N ASP A 69 16.78 2.75 -4.56
CA ASP A 69 17.64 2.24 -3.47
C ASP A 69 16.87 1.34 -2.49
N GLU A 70 17.23 0.04 -2.45
CA GLU A 70 16.60 -0.98 -1.61
C GLU A 70 16.78 -0.74 -0.11
N ASN A 71 17.86 -0.08 0.33
CA ASN A 71 18.05 0.19 1.75
C ASN A 71 17.05 1.23 2.25
N ILE A 72 16.82 2.26 1.43
CA ILE A 72 15.87 3.34 1.76
C ILE A 72 14.43 2.83 1.76
N VAL A 73 14.06 1.98 0.80
CA VAL A 73 12.68 1.47 0.72
C VAL A 73 12.29 0.65 1.95
N VAL A 74 13.20 -0.19 2.46
CA VAL A 74 12.96 -1.03 3.64
C VAL A 74 12.71 -0.15 4.87
N ILE A 75 13.53 0.88 5.07
CA ILE A 75 13.38 1.81 6.20
C ILE A 75 12.04 2.55 6.09
N LEU A 76 11.69 3.04 4.91
CA LEU A 76 10.42 3.73 4.67
C LEU A 76 9.21 2.84 4.95
N VAL A 77 9.24 1.59 4.50
CA VAL A 77 8.16 0.61 4.75
C VAL A 77 7.98 0.37 6.25
N VAL A 78 9.06 0.16 6.99
CA VAL A 78 9.00 -0.09 8.44
C VAL A 78 8.45 1.12 9.18
N ILE A 79 8.97 2.32 8.91
CA ILE A 79 8.49 3.57 9.54
C ILE A 79 7.00 3.77 9.23
N THR A 80 6.59 3.57 7.99
CA THR A 80 5.19 3.73 7.58
C THR A 80 4.28 2.73 8.25
N GLY A 81 4.70 1.46 8.33
CA GLY A 81 3.96 0.41 9.00
C GLY A 81 3.75 0.71 10.49
N ILE A 82 4.80 1.18 11.18
CA ILE A 82 4.73 1.57 12.59
C ILE A 82 3.80 2.78 12.78
N VAL A 83 4.01 3.84 11.98
CA VAL A 83 3.19 5.06 12.03
C VAL A 83 1.73 4.74 11.77
N ALA A 84 1.42 3.89 10.80
CA ALA A 84 0.05 3.48 10.52
C ALA A 84 -0.55 2.63 11.66
N ALA A 85 0.22 1.71 12.25
CA ALA A 85 -0.24 0.93 13.40
C ALA A 85 -0.63 1.84 14.60
N ILE A 86 0.16 2.88 14.85
CA ILE A 86 -0.11 3.87 15.92
C ILE A 86 -1.30 4.76 15.54
N LEU A 87 -1.37 5.21 14.29
CA LEU A 87 -2.41 6.14 13.82
C LEU A 87 -3.78 5.50 13.59
N LYS A 88 -3.98 4.20 13.88
CA LYS A 88 -5.27 3.51 13.60
C LYS A 88 -6.47 4.25 14.19
N GLU A 89 -6.42 4.55 15.48
CA GLU A 89 -7.53 5.18 16.18
C GLU A 89 -7.76 6.64 15.81
N PRO A 90 -6.73 7.51 15.79
CA PRO A 90 -6.94 8.91 15.40
C PRO A 90 -7.37 9.04 13.93
N PHE A 91 -6.89 8.19 13.03
CA PHE A 91 -7.23 8.28 11.61
C PHE A 91 -8.72 7.96 11.35
N PHE A 92 -9.24 6.87 11.90
CA PHE A 92 -10.67 6.54 11.75
C PHE A 92 -11.57 7.52 12.49
N LYS A 93 -11.12 8.05 13.64
CA LYS A 93 -11.84 9.09 14.39
C LYS A 93 -11.92 10.40 13.60
N LEU A 94 -10.84 10.78 12.90
CA LEU A 94 -10.79 11.96 12.03
C LEU A 94 -11.66 11.79 10.78
N MET A 95 -11.66 10.60 10.19
CA MET A 95 -12.45 10.28 9.00
C MET A 95 -13.95 10.09 9.27
N ARG A 96 -14.39 10.15 10.54
CA ARG A 96 -15.79 9.90 10.97
C ARG A 96 -16.36 8.56 10.47
N VAL A 97 -15.49 7.59 10.18
CA VAL A 97 -15.90 6.24 9.76
C VAL A 97 -16.08 5.41 11.02
N SER A 98 -17.25 4.76 11.18
CA SER A 98 -17.46 3.86 12.31
C SER A 98 -16.52 2.67 12.20
N MET A 99 -15.82 2.34 13.28
CA MET A 99 -14.93 1.16 13.36
C MET A 99 -15.69 -0.17 13.25
N ASP A 100 -17.03 -0.14 13.17
CA ASP A 100 -17.88 -1.29 12.88
C ASP A 100 -17.77 -1.74 11.42
N ASP A 101 -17.36 -0.85 10.52
CA ASP A 101 -17.27 -1.17 9.09
C ASP A 101 -15.95 -1.88 8.78
N HIS A 102 -15.93 -3.18 9.09
CA HIS A 102 -14.77 -4.05 8.99
C HIS A 102 -14.13 -4.04 7.58
N PHE A 103 -14.93 -3.80 6.55
CA PHE A 103 -14.46 -3.74 5.17
C PHE A 103 -13.62 -2.50 4.90
N ILE A 104 -14.13 -1.32 5.26
CA ILE A 104 -13.43 -0.04 5.05
C ILE A 104 -12.16 -0.03 5.89
N VAL A 105 -12.27 -0.42 7.17
CA VAL A 105 -11.12 -0.43 8.08
C VAL A 105 -10.01 -1.35 7.55
N GLY A 106 -10.38 -2.55 7.12
CA GLY A 106 -9.43 -3.51 6.57
C GLY A 106 -8.82 -3.04 5.25
N ALA A 107 -9.63 -2.52 4.33
CA ALA A 107 -9.17 -2.05 3.03
C ALA A 107 -8.15 -0.90 3.16
N THR A 108 -8.48 0.11 3.97
CA THR A 108 -7.60 1.25 4.19
C THR A 108 -6.30 0.83 4.87
N PHE A 109 -6.35 0.03 5.93
CA PHE A 109 -5.12 -0.44 6.58
C PHE A 109 -4.29 -1.33 5.66
N GLY A 110 -4.90 -2.27 4.96
CA GLY A 110 -4.19 -3.14 4.02
C GLY A 110 -3.48 -2.34 2.92
N ALA A 111 -4.12 -1.30 2.38
CA ALA A 111 -3.53 -0.47 1.33
C ALA A 111 -2.42 0.46 1.83
N THR A 112 -2.50 0.97 3.06
CA THR A 112 -1.61 2.06 3.55
C THR A 112 -0.55 1.59 4.56
N SER A 113 -0.61 0.35 5.05
CA SER A 113 0.28 -0.08 6.15
C SER A 113 0.94 -1.44 5.97
N GLY A 114 0.61 -2.13 4.88
CA GLY A 114 1.16 -3.43 4.55
C GLY A 114 0.92 -4.50 5.62
N ALA A 115 1.81 -5.48 5.70
CA ALA A 115 1.69 -6.57 6.66
C ALA A 115 1.83 -6.10 8.12
N ILE A 116 2.61 -5.03 8.37
CA ILE A 116 2.87 -4.51 9.72
C ILE A 116 1.62 -3.87 10.32
N GLY A 117 0.91 -3.02 9.58
CA GLY A 117 -0.34 -2.47 10.12
C GLY A 117 -1.49 -3.47 10.09
N ALA A 118 -1.51 -4.43 9.14
CA ALA A 118 -2.49 -5.52 9.15
C ALA A 118 -2.34 -6.42 10.40
N SER A 119 -1.12 -6.67 10.87
CA SER A 119 -0.88 -7.47 12.09
C SER A 119 -1.33 -6.73 13.36
N SER A 120 -1.32 -5.40 13.37
CA SER A 120 -1.89 -4.60 14.47
C SER A 120 -3.40 -4.85 14.67
N LEU A 121 -4.10 -5.40 13.68
CA LEU A 121 -5.54 -5.71 13.73
C LEU A 121 -5.83 -7.15 14.17
N ILE A 122 -4.85 -7.87 14.70
CA ILE A 122 -5.01 -9.27 15.12
C ILE A 122 -6.12 -9.49 16.15
N ALA A 123 -6.43 -8.47 16.96
CA ALA A 123 -7.56 -8.49 17.89
C ALA A 123 -8.94 -8.60 17.20
N ARG A 124 -9.03 -8.28 15.89
CA ARG A 124 -10.25 -8.36 15.08
C ARG A 124 -10.01 -9.22 13.83
N PRO A 125 -10.26 -10.55 13.90
CA PRO A 125 -9.88 -11.48 12.84
C PRO A 125 -10.58 -11.24 11.50
N LYS A 126 -11.80 -10.68 11.50
CA LYS A 126 -12.53 -10.28 10.28
C LYS A 126 -11.80 -9.15 9.53
N VAL A 127 -11.43 -8.10 10.26
CA VAL A 127 -10.76 -6.91 9.70
C VAL A 127 -9.36 -7.27 9.21
N MET A 128 -8.62 -8.08 9.99
CA MET A 128 -7.30 -8.58 9.61
C MET A 128 -7.34 -9.38 8.29
N ALA A 129 -8.36 -10.22 8.09
CA ALA A 129 -8.52 -10.98 6.85
C ALA A 129 -8.71 -10.07 5.63
N VAL A 130 -9.56 -9.04 5.77
CA VAL A 130 -9.77 -8.04 4.70
C VAL A 130 -8.49 -7.23 4.46
N ALA A 131 -7.79 -6.80 5.51
CA ALA A 131 -6.53 -6.06 5.39
C ALA A 131 -5.44 -6.87 4.69
N SER A 132 -5.26 -8.13 5.08
CA SER A 132 -4.30 -9.04 4.45
C SER A 132 -4.62 -9.26 2.97
N LEU A 133 -5.90 -9.45 2.62
CA LEU A 133 -6.29 -9.59 1.22
C LEU A 133 -6.03 -8.30 0.43
N SER A 134 -6.44 -7.16 0.99
CA SER A 134 -6.31 -5.84 0.35
C SER A 134 -4.84 -5.51 0.08
N PHE A 135 -3.97 -5.75 1.06
CA PHE A 135 -2.54 -5.56 0.90
C PHE A 135 -1.95 -6.46 -0.21
N VAL A 136 -2.34 -7.74 -0.27
CA VAL A 136 -1.84 -8.66 -1.31
C VAL A 136 -2.31 -8.23 -2.70
N ILE A 137 -3.58 -7.83 -2.86
CA ILE A 137 -4.12 -7.33 -4.12
C ILE A 137 -3.43 -6.03 -4.53
N PHE A 138 -3.26 -5.10 -3.59
CA PHE A 138 -2.55 -3.85 -3.83
C PHE A 138 -1.11 -4.10 -4.28
N GLY A 139 -0.45 -5.04 -3.60
CA GLY A 139 0.88 -5.51 -3.94
C GLY A 139 0.97 -6.04 -5.36
N ALA A 140 0.07 -6.95 -5.72
CA ALA A 140 -0.02 -7.52 -7.05
C ALA A 140 -0.33 -6.47 -8.13
N LEU A 141 -1.26 -5.54 -7.86
CA LEU A 141 -1.61 -4.45 -8.78
C LEU A 141 -0.39 -3.58 -9.10
N LEU A 142 0.35 -3.16 -8.08
CA LEU A 142 1.57 -2.37 -8.26
C LEU A 142 2.65 -3.12 -9.03
N LEU A 143 2.84 -4.41 -8.75
CA LEU A 143 3.79 -5.25 -9.51
C LEU A 143 3.36 -5.42 -10.96
N ILE A 144 2.07 -5.62 -11.24
CA ILE A 144 1.54 -5.68 -12.60
C ILE A 144 1.75 -4.33 -13.31
N CYS A 145 1.50 -3.20 -12.63
CA CYS A 145 1.78 -1.88 -13.18
C CYS A 145 3.28 -1.67 -13.46
N ALA A 146 4.17 -2.16 -12.61
CA ALA A 146 5.61 -2.11 -12.82
C ALA A 146 6.10 -3.08 -13.90
N ALA A 147 5.42 -4.19 -14.13
CA ALA A 147 5.71 -5.09 -15.24
C ALA A 147 5.36 -4.48 -16.61
N VAL A 148 4.60 -3.38 -16.65
CA VAL A 148 4.27 -2.64 -17.88
C VAL A 148 5.33 -1.55 -18.11
N PRO A 149 6.32 -1.77 -19.01
CA PRO A 149 7.43 -0.84 -19.21
C PRO A 149 7.03 0.62 -19.51
N PRO A 150 5.99 0.95 -20.30
CA PRO A 150 5.63 2.36 -20.52
C PRO A 150 5.14 3.06 -19.25
N LEU A 151 4.48 2.35 -18.33
CA LEU A 151 4.05 2.91 -17.04
C LEU A 151 5.23 3.22 -16.15
N VAL A 152 6.23 2.34 -16.11
CA VAL A 152 7.50 2.59 -15.40
C VAL A 152 8.22 3.80 -15.97
N THR A 153 8.24 3.97 -17.28
CA THR A 153 8.85 5.14 -17.93
C THR A 153 8.13 6.43 -17.55
N VAL A 154 6.79 6.44 -17.49
CA VAL A 154 6.02 7.62 -17.06
C VAL A 154 6.25 7.93 -15.59
N VAL A 155 6.29 6.92 -14.72
CA VAL A 155 6.60 7.09 -13.30
C VAL A 155 8.02 7.63 -13.12
N ARG A 156 8.98 7.16 -13.93
CA ARG A 156 10.34 7.71 -13.98
C ARG A 156 10.33 9.17 -14.45
N GLN A 157 9.57 9.53 -15.48
CA GLN A 157 9.43 10.92 -15.93
C GLN A 157 8.86 11.84 -14.84
N VAL A 158 7.82 11.40 -14.13
CA VAL A 158 7.25 12.16 -13.00
C VAL A 158 8.23 12.28 -11.83
N ALA A 159 9.13 11.32 -11.64
CA ALA A 159 10.24 11.39 -10.69
C ALA A 159 11.41 12.30 -11.15
N GLY A 160 11.25 13.02 -12.27
CA GLY A 160 12.22 13.98 -12.79
C GLY A 160 13.11 13.44 -13.90
N PHE A 161 12.56 12.73 -14.87
CA PHE A 161 13.23 12.40 -16.15
C PHE A 161 12.66 13.22 -17.31
#